data_AF-A0A8J5NCB2-F1
#
_entry.id   AF-A0A8J5NCB2-F1
#
_cell.length_a   1.000
_cell.length_b   1.000
_cell.length_c   1.000
_cell.angle_alpha   90.00
_cell.angle_beta   90.00
_cell.angle_gamma   90.00
#
_symmetry.space_group_name_H-M   'P 1'
#
loop_
_entity.id
_entity.type
_entity.pdbx_description
1 polymer ?
#
loop_
_entity_poly.entity_id
_entity_poly.type
_entity_poly.pdbx_seq_one_letter_code
_entity_poly.pdbx_strand_id
1 'polypeptide(L)'
;MKYQLSVMVVTWAVASAAVPHVYEGNDDHTEPIMFVPELPCAKEGGLCGLASACPPDFRHPEEGLCPAQKDLGAECCFTVPDNIVRCKERGGECVETKLCGRAPRDAQGQCSQGQVCCIFVN
;
A
#
# COMPACT_ATOMS: atom_id res chain seq x y z
N MET A 1 -57.61 29.11 -38.10
CA MET A 1 -56.20 28.97 -37.64
C MET A 1 -55.89 27.47 -37.62
N LYS A 2 -54.91 27.05 -38.42
CA LYS A 2 -54.41 25.67 -38.54
C LYS A 2 -53.36 25.44 -37.44
N TYR A 3 -53.29 24.25 -36.84
CA TYR A 3 -52.05 23.48 -36.63
C TYR A 3 -52.44 22.05 -36.21
N GLN A 4 -52.31 21.12 -37.16
CA GLN A 4 -52.02 19.70 -36.91
C GLN A 4 -50.63 19.60 -36.26
N LEU A 5 -50.38 18.63 -35.37
CA LEU A 5 -49.10 17.90 -35.35
C LEU A 5 -49.16 16.63 -34.48
N SER A 6 -48.42 15.65 -34.93
CA SER A 6 -48.48 14.22 -34.68
C SER A 6 -47.91 13.72 -33.34
N VAL A 7 -48.46 12.56 -32.93
CA VAL A 7 -47.86 11.43 -32.21
C VAL A 7 -46.35 11.49 -32.00
N MET A 8 -45.88 11.34 -30.75
CA MET A 8 -44.66 10.57 -30.44
C MET A 8 -44.79 9.88 -29.07
N VAL A 9 -45.00 8.56 -29.10
CA VAL A 9 -44.83 7.68 -27.95
C VAL A 9 -43.36 7.76 -27.57
N VAL A 10 -43.04 8.37 -26.43
CA VAL A 10 -41.68 8.43 -25.92
C VAL A 10 -41.33 7.05 -25.38
N THR A 11 -40.84 6.16 -26.25
CA THR A 11 -40.18 4.94 -25.83
C THR A 11 -38.84 5.34 -25.22
N TRP A 12 -38.69 5.19 -23.90
CA TRP A 12 -37.41 5.33 -23.23
C TRP A 12 -36.57 4.12 -23.62
N ALA A 13 -35.68 4.28 -24.59
CA ALA A 13 -34.64 3.30 -24.84
C ALA A 13 -33.65 3.38 -23.67
N VAL A 14 -33.67 2.37 -22.78
CA VAL A 14 -32.55 2.12 -21.87
C VAL A 14 -31.41 1.56 -22.72
N ALA A 15 -30.56 2.45 -23.22
CA ALA A 15 -29.26 2.04 -23.72
C ALA A 15 -28.41 1.65 -22.50
N SER A 16 -28.43 0.36 -22.15
CA SER A 16 -27.38 -0.24 -21.33
C SER A 16 -26.09 -0.16 -22.14
N ALA A 17 -25.41 0.98 -22.08
CA ALA A 17 -23.99 1.03 -22.36
C ALA A 17 -23.34 0.16 -21.29
N ALA A 18 -23.20 -1.14 -21.58
CA ALA A 18 -22.14 -1.93 -21.01
C ALA A 18 -20.86 -1.22 -21.45
N VAL A 19 -20.41 -0.26 -20.64
CA VAL A 19 -19.07 0.27 -20.76
C VAL A 19 -18.20 -0.95 -20.54
N PRO A 20 -17.43 -1.43 -21.53
CA PRO A 20 -16.40 -2.37 -21.19
C PRO A 20 -15.51 -1.62 -20.20
N HIS A 21 -15.54 -2.02 -18.93
CA HIS A 21 -14.39 -1.81 -18.08
C HIS A 21 -13.28 -2.66 -18.71
N VAL A 22 -12.66 -2.10 -19.74
CA VAL A 22 -11.29 -2.40 -20.05
C VAL A 22 -10.56 -1.90 -18.81
N TYR A 23 -10.30 -2.82 -17.89
CA TYR A 23 -9.13 -2.69 -17.04
C TYR A 23 -7.99 -2.76 -18.04
N GLU A 24 -7.61 -1.60 -18.59
CA GLU A 24 -6.30 -1.48 -19.20
C GLU A 24 -5.36 -1.83 -18.07
N GLY A 25 -4.88 -3.07 -18.11
CA GLY A 25 -3.69 -3.48 -17.38
C GLY A 25 -2.63 -2.52 -17.83
N ASN A 26 -2.44 -1.47 -17.04
CA ASN A 26 -1.31 -0.60 -17.19
C ASN A 26 -0.15 -1.48 -16.76
N ASP A 27 0.66 -1.94 -17.72
CA ASP A 27 1.99 -2.50 -17.49
C ASP A 27 2.88 -1.39 -16.92
N ASP A 28 2.51 -0.94 -15.72
CA ASP A 28 3.14 0.12 -14.96
C ASP A 28 4.39 -0.49 -14.35
N HIS A 29 5.49 -0.40 -15.09
CA HIS A 29 6.84 -0.50 -14.53
C HIS A 29 7.11 0.72 -13.64
N THR A 30 6.22 1.02 -12.68
CA THR A 30 6.54 1.95 -11.61
C THR A 30 7.37 1.14 -10.63
N GLU A 31 8.68 1.40 -10.66
CA GLU A 31 9.56 0.87 -9.63
C GLU A 31 8.94 1.23 -8.26
N PRO A 32 8.77 0.25 -7.36
CA PRO A 32 8.15 0.53 -6.08
C PRO A 32 8.93 1.63 -5.38
N ILE A 33 8.24 2.74 -5.04
CA ILE A 33 8.84 3.85 -4.32
C ILE A 33 9.32 3.32 -2.97
N MET A 34 10.64 3.19 -2.84
CA MET A 34 11.28 2.72 -1.62
C MET A 34 11.46 3.90 -0.67
N PHE A 35 10.74 3.89 0.44
CA PHE A 35 10.96 4.84 1.53
C PHE A 35 12.16 4.39 2.35
N VAL A 36 13.06 5.31 2.66
CA VAL A 36 14.26 5.03 3.45
C VAL A 36 14.04 5.48 4.90
N PRO A 37 14.60 4.77 5.89
CA PRO A 37 14.49 5.21 7.28
C PRO A 37 15.15 6.58 7.49
N GLU A 38 14.41 7.51 8.09
CA GLU A 38 14.93 8.83 8.50
C GLU A 38 15.06 8.91 10.01
N LEU A 39 16.12 9.59 10.49
CA LEU A 39 16.45 9.64 11.91
C LEU A 39 15.32 10.18 12.83
N PRO A 40 14.54 11.22 12.46
CA PRO A 40 13.47 11.71 13.32
C PRO A 40 12.40 10.63 13.56
N CYS A 41 11.92 9.97 12.51
CA CYS A 41 10.95 8.88 12.65
C CYS A 41 11.53 7.64 13.36
N ALA A 42 12.77 7.27 13.05
CA ALA A 42 13.42 6.10 13.65
C ALA A 42 13.64 6.26 15.17
N LYS A 43 13.86 7.49 15.67
CA LYS A 43 13.99 7.77 17.11
C LYS A 43 12.70 7.51 17.88
N GLU A 44 11.55 7.74 17.24
CA GLU A 44 10.23 7.43 17.79
C GLU A 44 9.85 5.94 17.60
N GLY A 45 10.75 5.13 17.01
CA GLY A 45 10.51 3.71 16.74
C GLY A 45 9.65 3.45 15.51
N GLY A 46 9.44 4.44 14.65
CA GLY A 46 8.66 4.31 13.42
C GLY A 46 9.49 4.06 12.16
N LEU A 47 8.78 3.93 11.04
CA LEU A 47 9.31 3.75 9.70
C LEU A 47 8.69 4.79 8.75
N CYS A 48 9.48 5.30 7.82
CA CYS A 48 8.94 6.16 6.76
C CYS A 48 8.22 5.30 5.72
N GLY A 49 7.01 5.70 5.34
CA GLY A 49 6.20 5.02 4.35
C GLY A 49 5.15 5.93 3.75
N LEU A 50 4.46 5.46 2.71
CA LEU A 50 3.40 6.25 2.08
C LEU A 50 2.23 6.44 3.05
N ALA A 51 1.76 7.68 3.23
CA ALA A 51 0.69 8.00 4.17
C ALA A 51 -0.61 7.20 3.94
N SER A 52 -0.91 6.82 2.70
CA SER A 52 -2.08 5.99 2.36
C SER A 52 -1.93 4.51 2.76
N ALA A 53 -0.70 4.02 2.91
CA ALA A 53 -0.40 2.66 3.37
C ALA A 53 -0.25 2.56 4.90
N CYS A 54 -0.28 3.70 5.61
CA CYS A 54 -0.27 3.77 7.06
C CYS A 54 -1.68 4.11 7.57
N PRO A 55 -2.39 3.17 8.23
CA PRO A 55 -3.70 3.46 8.79
C PRO A 55 -3.61 4.59 9.83
N PRO A 56 -4.65 5.43 9.98
CA PRO A 56 -4.60 6.59 10.89
C PRO A 56 -4.15 6.25 12.32
N ASP A 57 -4.57 5.09 12.85
CA ASP A 57 -4.23 4.64 14.21
C ASP A 57 -2.75 4.26 14.39
N PHE A 58 -2.01 4.06 13.29
CA PHE A 58 -0.58 3.74 13.30
C PHE A 58 0.31 4.89 12.83
N ARG A 59 -0.26 6.02 12.42
CA ARG A 59 0.52 7.21 12.09
C ARG A 59 1.04 7.85 13.36
N HIS A 60 2.28 8.33 13.31
CA HIS A 60 2.81 9.18 14.36
C HIS A 60 1.96 10.46 14.47
N PRO A 61 1.61 10.94 15.69
CA PRO A 61 0.81 12.14 15.87
C PRO A 61 1.53 13.44 15.46
N GLU A 62 2.86 13.45 15.53
CA GLU A 62 3.71 14.52 15.00
C GLU A 62 4.02 14.29 13.51
N GLU A 63 3.66 15.25 12.67
CA GLU A 63 3.93 15.25 11.22
C GLU A 63 5.38 15.66 10.91
N GLY A 64 5.86 15.30 9.72
CA GLY A 64 7.13 15.82 9.20
C GLY A 64 8.37 15.13 9.76
N LEU A 65 8.20 13.93 10.32
CA LEU A 65 9.30 13.07 10.81
C LEU A 65 10.04 12.32 9.68
N CYS A 66 9.54 12.41 8.45
CA CYS A 66 10.20 11.95 7.21
C CYS A 66 10.41 13.13 6.23
N PRO A 67 11.17 14.17 6.62
CA PRO A 67 11.27 15.42 5.88
C PRO A 67 11.91 15.28 4.50
N ALA A 68 12.87 14.37 4.31
CA ALA A 68 13.56 14.22 3.03
C ALA A 68 12.64 13.61 1.94
N GLN A 69 11.60 12.89 2.36
CA GLN A 69 10.67 12.19 1.47
C GLN A 69 9.23 12.73 1.56
N LYS A 70 9.03 13.89 2.19
CA LYS A 70 7.70 14.52 2.35
C LYS A 70 7.00 14.76 1.01
N ASP A 71 7.75 15.19 -0.01
CA ASP A 71 7.19 15.45 -1.35
C ASP A 71 6.74 14.17 -2.07
N LEU A 72 7.20 13.00 -1.60
CA LEU A 72 6.74 11.68 -2.05
C LEU A 72 5.52 11.18 -1.24
N GLY A 73 4.99 12.00 -0.33
CA GLY A 73 3.89 11.64 0.57
C GLY A 73 4.31 10.73 1.73
N ALA A 74 5.60 10.78 2.12
CA ALA A 74 6.08 10.02 3.26
C ALA A 74 5.47 10.51 4.58
N GLU A 75 5.08 9.57 5.43
CA GLU A 75 4.81 9.81 6.84
C GLU A 75 5.44 8.76 7.74
N CYS A 76 5.57 9.12 9.03
CA CYS A 76 6.08 8.21 10.05
C CYS A 76 4.99 7.27 10.55
N CYS A 77 5.23 5.97 10.43
CA CYS A 77 4.30 4.90 10.79
C CYS A 77 4.91 3.99 11.87
N PHE A 78 4.13 3.65 12.90
CA PHE A 78 4.54 2.73 13.97
C PHE A 78 4.32 1.26 13.63
N THR A 79 3.51 0.97 12.61
CA THR A 79 3.46 -0.36 12.02
C THR A 79 4.30 -0.37 10.75
N VAL A 80 4.81 -1.55 10.41
CA VAL A 80 5.36 -1.77 9.09
C VAL A 80 4.23 -1.61 8.07
N PRO A 81 4.31 -0.62 7.16
CA PRO A 81 3.28 -0.41 6.13
C PRO A 81 3.07 -1.66 5.27
N ASP A 82 1.84 -1.88 4.78
CA ASP A 82 1.50 -3.07 3.99
C ASP A 82 2.28 -3.17 2.67
N ASN A 83 2.80 -2.04 2.15
CA ASN A 83 3.64 -2.02 0.95
C ASN A 83 5.10 -2.42 1.20
N ILE A 84 5.54 -2.51 2.46
CA ILE A 84 6.87 -3.04 2.82
C ILE A 84 6.75 -4.55 3.06
N VAL A 85 7.01 -5.33 2.01
CA VAL A 85 6.85 -6.79 2.03
C VAL A 85 8.16 -7.55 2.21
N ARG A 86 9.31 -6.94 1.94
CA ARG A 86 10.60 -7.62 2.02
C ARG A 86 11.01 -7.82 3.48
N CYS A 87 11.23 -9.07 3.89
CA CYS A 87 11.53 -9.43 5.28
C CYS A 87 12.60 -8.53 5.95
N LYS A 88 13.67 -8.20 5.21
CA LYS A 88 14.76 -7.37 5.74
C LYS A 88 14.34 -5.92 6.03
N GLU A 89 13.47 -5.34 5.20
CA GLU A 89 12.93 -4.00 5.41
C GLU A 89 11.89 -3.98 6.54
N ARG A 90 11.25 -5.13 6.82
CA ARG A 90 10.38 -5.35 7.98
C ARG A 90 11.14 -5.65 9.27
N GLY A 91 12.47 -5.59 9.26
CA GLY A 91 13.34 -5.82 10.43
C GLY A 91 13.66 -7.28 10.73
N GLY A 92 13.40 -8.19 9.79
CA GLY A 92 13.65 -9.62 9.93
C GLY A 92 14.79 -10.17 9.07
N GLU A 93 14.99 -11.48 9.18
CA GLU A 93 15.89 -12.25 8.32
C GLU A 93 15.19 -13.49 7.77
N CYS A 94 15.38 -13.76 6.47
CA CYS A 94 14.88 -14.96 5.83
C CYS A 94 15.79 -16.14 6.15
N VAL A 95 15.28 -17.07 6.96
CA VAL A 95 16.02 -18.28 7.37
C VAL A 95 15.13 -19.52 7.21
N GLU A 96 15.74 -20.70 7.19
CA GLU A 96 14.96 -21.94 7.30
C GLU A 96 14.17 -21.97 8.62
N THR A 97 12.95 -22.53 8.60
CA THR A 97 12.05 -22.58 9.78
C THR A 97 12.73 -23.11 11.05
N LYS A 98 13.66 -24.07 10.91
CA LYS A 98 14.40 -24.67 12.02
C LYS A 98 15.38 -23.71 12.70
N LEU A 99 15.91 -22.72 11.96
CA LEU A 99 16.86 -21.72 12.44
C LEU A 99 16.16 -20.56 13.17
N CYS A 100 14.85 -20.40 12.97
CA CYS A 100 14.06 -19.36 13.62
C CYS A 100 13.95 -19.54 15.15
N GLY A 101 14.09 -20.78 15.64
CA GLY A 101 13.94 -21.08 17.07
C GLY A 101 12.60 -20.59 17.64
N ARG A 102 12.67 -19.75 18.68
CA ARG A 102 11.52 -19.08 19.33
C ARG A 102 11.32 -17.64 18.88
N ALA A 103 12.06 -17.16 17.88
CA ALA A 103 11.88 -15.81 17.36
C ALA A 103 10.45 -15.63 16.80
N PRO A 104 9.83 -14.44 16.99
CA PRO A 104 8.59 -14.10 16.30
C PRO A 104 8.74 -14.25 14.78
N ARG A 105 7.67 -14.70 14.13
CA ARG A 105 7.60 -14.84 12.67
C ARG A 105 6.69 -13.77 12.12
N ASP A 106 7.15 -13.09 11.09
CA ASP A 106 6.33 -12.13 10.34
C ASP A 106 5.70 -12.83 9.13
N ALA A 107 4.38 -12.96 9.14
CA ALA A 107 3.64 -13.61 8.06
C ALA A 107 3.55 -12.76 6.78
N GLN A 108 3.75 -11.44 6.87
CA GLN A 108 3.75 -10.55 5.71
C GLN A 108 5.15 -10.45 5.06
N GLY A 109 6.21 -10.89 5.76
CA GLY A 109 7.57 -10.89 5.26
C GLY A 109 7.79 -11.95 4.17
N GLN A 110 8.02 -11.50 2.94
CA GLN A 110 8.31 -12.36 1.80
C GLN A 110 9.75 -12.89 1.85
N CYS A 111 9.88 -14.21 1.70
CA CYS A 111 11.14 -14.96 1.63
C CYS A 111 11.08 -15.99 0.50
N SER A 112 12.25 -16.51 0.09
CA SER A 112 12.35 -17.59 -0.90
C SER A 112 11.72 -18.89 -0.40
N GLN A 113 11.46 -19.83 -1.33
CA GLN A 113 10.86 -21.13 -1.00
C GLN A 113 11.57 -21.84 0.16
N GLY A 114 10.80 -22.28 1.16
CA GLY A 114 11.30 -23.01 2.33
C GLY A 114 11.87 -22.13 3.45
N GLN A 115 11.91 -20.81 3.27
CA GLN A 115 12.33 -19.85 4.29
C GLN A 115 11.11 -19.15 4.92
N VAL A 116 11.30 -18.65 6.14
CA VAL A 116 10.33 -17.83 6.87
C VAL A 116 11.01 -16.53 7.33
N CYS A 117 10.23 -15.46 7.47
CA CYS A 117 10.73 -14.19 7.99
C CYS A 117 10.75 -14.22 9.52
N CYS A 118 11.95 -14.21 10.12
CA CYS A 118 12.14 -14.24 11.57
C CYS A 118 12.61 -12.88 12.09
N ILE A 119 11.98 -12.39 13.16
CA ILE A 119 12.37 -11.15 13.83
C ILE A 119 13.26 -11.49 15.02
N PHE A 120 14.57 -11.29 14.86
CA PHE A 120 15.51 -11.51 15.95
C PHE A 120 15.62 -10.24 16.79
N VAL A 121 15.26 -10.35 18.07
CA VAL A 121 15.45 -9.30 19.07
C VAL A 121 16.73 -9.64 19.83
N ASN A 122 17.67 -8.70 19.92
CA ASN A 122 18.91 -8.86 20.66
C ASN A 122 18.79 -8.34 22.09
#